data_AF-A0A7G9GJ52-F1
#
_entry.id   AF-A0A7G9GJ52-F1
#
_cell.length_a   1.000
_cell.length_b   1.000
_cell.length_c   1.000
_cell.angle_alpha   90.00
_cell.angle_beta   90.00
_cell.angle_gamma   90.00
#
_symmetry.space_group_name_H-M   'P 1'
#
loop_
_entity.id
_entity.type
_entity.pdbx_description
1 polymer ?
#
loop_
_entity_poly.entity_id
_entity_poly.type
_entity_poly.pdbx_seq_one_letter_code
_entity_poly.pdbx_strand_id
1 'polypeptide(L)'
;MSKHLDVNVRVPIEKGNPAILRYDSLCIKCGQCRDVCQKQISVGQHYDLLKTNDTAICIHCGQCANVCPTHAIKERQDFMQAKDAMRQGKKTVFITSPSVRVAIGEEFGMEPGSYVEEKMVAALRALGADYVFDTTFAADLTIMEEASELIDRIQNNKPLPQFTSCCPAWVKFVETYYPSYIPNISTSKSPISMFAPTIKTYFAKKEGLDPRDIYIVAITPCTAKKFEILREEFHDASDYHEMEAFQDCDLVVTTRELGNWLKAENIVFDELEDSNYDTLMPRGSGAGIIFGNTGGVMEAALRSAYYFITGNEPGDDLLKLEVVRGMNGVKEASLEINGIPLRVAVVHGTDNARAFIDHMETSGTHYDFVEVMTCRGGCIGGGGQPLHPGEDMDVIREKRIQALYDKDASITLRNSHDNPQIKQIYEEFFDAPLSPLAEKLLHTSYHERKDLNENPDVYRRDYQKVSKETNETSNASGVRYKCSICGYIYEGDITKEPDTYTCPVCFVPKAMFEKMEDTVEEVKETSTGVRYKCSICGYIYEGDITKEPDTYTCPVCFVPKAMFEKMEDTVEEVKETSTGVRYKCSICGYIYEGDITKEPDTYTCPVCFVPKAMFEKME
;
A
#
# COMPACT_ATOMS: atom_id res chain seq x y z
N MET A 1 3.92 -36.12 18.23
CA MET A 1 4.97 -35.59 17.32
C MET A 1 4.28 -34.58 16.42
N SER A 2 4.83 -33.38 16.27
CA SER A 2 4.26 -32.39 15.34
C SER A 2 4.37 -32.88 13.90
N LYS A 3 3.38 -32.58 13.06
CA LYS A 3 3.42 -32.79 11.61
C LYS A 3 4.28 -31.75 10.90
N HIS A 4 4.60 -30.65 11.58
CA HIS A 4 5.46 -29.59 11.08
C HIS A 4 6.90 -29.80 11.56
N LEU A 5 7.86 -29.31 10.76
CA LEU A 5 9.22 -29.12 11.26
C LEU A 5 9.20 -28.01 12.30
N ASP A 6 10.18 -28.02 13.21
CA ASP A 6 10.37 -26.96 14.21
C ASP A 6 10.20 -25.56 13.59
N VAL A 7 9.34 -24.75 14.23
CA VAL A 7 8.98 -23.38 13.79
C VAL A 7 10.17 -22.42 13.85
N ASN A 8 11.21 -22.78 14.59
CA ASN A 8 12.49 -22.10 14.60
C ASN A 8 13.35 -22.45 13.38
N VAL A 9 12.96 -23.37 12.51
CA VAL A 9 13.71 -23.68 11.29
C VAL A 9 13.04 -23.08 10.06
N ARG A 10 11.71 -23.15 9.98
CA ARG A 10 10.92 -22.64 8.85
C ARG A 10 9.47 -22.40 9.27
N VAL A 11 8.77 -21.51 8.57
CA VAL A 11 7.34 -21.28 8.79
C VAL A 11 6.56 -22.58 8.57
N PRO A 12 5.60 -22.97 9.41
CA PRO A 12 4.74 -24.12 9.13
C PRO A 12 3.67 -23.76 8.08
N ILE A 13 3.31 -24.70 7.21
CA ILE A 13 2.32 -24.48 6.13
C ILE A 13 1.44 -25.73 6.05
N GLU A 14 0.12 -25.54 6.14
CA GLU A 14 -0.84 -26.64 5.97
C GLU A 14 -0.88 -27.15 4.54
N LYS A 15 -0.97 -28.48 4.38
CA LYS A 15 -1.12 -29.12 3.05
C LYS A 15 -2.36 -28.61 2.30
N GLY A 16 -3.43 -28.30 3.04
CA GLY A 16 -4.70 -27.78 2.53
C GLY A 16 -4.70 -26.27 2.24
N ASN A 17 -3.60 -25.54 2.47
CA ASN A 17 -3.56 -24.09 2.28
C ASN A 17 -3.93 -23.71 0.83
N PRO A 18 -5.01 -22.93 0.58
CA PRO A 18 -5.51 -22.66 -0.77
C PRO A 18 -4.61 -21.70 -1.58
N ALA A 19 -3.73 -20.96 -0.90
CA ALA A 19 -2.96 -19.89 -1.52
C ALA A 19 -1.56 -20.34 -1.95
N ILE A 20 -0.91 -21.14 -1.11
CA ILE A 20 0.49 -21.58 -1.28
C ILE A 20 0.64 -23.06 -0.92
N LEU A 21 1.70 -23.68 -1.43
CA LEU A 21 2.10 -25.05 -1.14
C LEU A 21 3.61 -25.14 -0.86
N ARG A 22 4.06 -26.28 -0.32
CA ARG A 22 5.46 -26.55 -0.03
C ARG A 22 5.94 -27.86 -0.66
N TYR A 23 7.12 -27.83 -1.27
CA TYR A 23 7.90 -28.98 -1.70
C TYR A 23 9.06 -29.22 -0.73
N ASP A 24 8.90 -30.18 0.18
CA ASP A 24 9.89 -30.46 1.23
C ASP A 24 11.26 -30.87 0.67
N SER A 25 11.29 -31.56 -0.47
CA SER A 25 12.52 -31.99 -1.14
C SER A 25 13.41 -30.85 -1.62
N LEU A 26 12.84 -29.65 -1.81
CA LEU A 26 13.57 -28.45 -2.24
C LEU A 26 13.99 -27.56 -1.06
N CYS A 27 13.48 -27.83 0.15
CA CYS A 27 13.68 -26.96 1.31
C CYS A 27 15.07 -27.15 1.92
N ILE A 28 15.94 -26.15 1.77
CA ILE A 28 17.29 -26.13 2.34
C ILE A 28 17.35 -25.62 3.79
N LYS A 29 16.19 -25.39 4.43
CA LYS A 29 16.09 -24.97 5.85
C LYS A 29 16.82 -23.66 6.17
N CYS A 30 16.82 -22.70 5.24
CA CYS A 30 17.53 -21.43 5.39
C CYS A 30 16.86 -20.40 6.34
N GLY A 31 15.65 -20.65 6.84
CA GLY A 31 14.96 -19.73 7.76
C GLY A 31 14.28 -18.50 7.14
N GLN A 32 14.59 -18.11 5.90
CA GLN A 32 14.05 -16.86 5.29
C GLN A 32 12.51 -16.77 5.31
N CYS A 33 11.82 -17.89 5.03
CA CYS A 33 10.37 -17.96 5.10
C CYS A 33 9.79 -17.78 6.52
N ARG A 34 10.52 -18.21 7.56
CA ARG A 34 10.18 -17.96 8.97
C ARG A 34 10.38 -16.47 9.27
N ASP A 35 11.53 -15.93 8.89
CA ASP A 35 11.91 -14.55 9.23
C ASP A 35 10.94 -13.52 8.64
N VAL A 36 10.58 -13.65 7.37
CA VAL A 36 9.58 -12.74 6.76
C VAL A 36 8.21 -12.88 7.44
N CYS A 37 7.80 -14.11 7.76
CA CYS A 37 6.48 -14.37 8.35
C CYS A 37 6.38 -13.87 9.80
N GLN A 38 7.50 -13.91 10.53
CA GLN A 38 7.60 -13.41 11.90
C GLN A 38 7.75 -11.89 11.91
N LYS A 39 8.77 -11.36 11.24
CA LYS A 39 9.19 -9.97 11.41
C LYS A 39 8.39 -8.95 10.59
N GLN A 40 7.94 -9.32 9.38
CA GLN A 40 7.20 -8.38 8.53
C GLN A 40 5.69 -8.63 8.56
N ILE A 41 5.30 -9.90 8.74
CA ILE A 41 3.90 -10.33 8.71
C ILE A 41 3.31 -10.49 10.13
N SER A 42 4.14 -10.62 11.18
CA SER A 42 3.65 -10.71 12.56
C SER A 42 2.64 -11.86 12.80
N VAL A 43 2.85 -12.97 12.08
CA VAL A 43 2.05 -14.22 12.20
C VAL A 43 2.94 -15.38 12.62
N GLY A 44 4.07 -15.59 11.93
CA GLY A 44 5.01 -16.65 12.26
C GLY A 44 5.53 -16.47 13.68
N GLN A 45 5.43 -17.51 14.51
CA GLN A 45 5.78 -17.46 15.95
C GLN A 45 4.91 -16.52 16.82
N HIS A 46 3.86 -15.91 16.27
CA HIS A 46 2.85 -15.17 17.03
C HIS A 46 1.61 -16.03 17.30
N TYR A 47 1.82 -17.34 17.49
CA TYR A 47 0.84 -18.30 17.97
C TYR A 47 1.57 -19.55 18.51
N ASP A 48 0.92 -20.29 19.40
CA ASP A 48 1.42 -21.58 19.90
C ASP A 48 0.83 -22.74 19.08
N LEU A 49 1.70 -23.52 18.42
CA LEU A 49 1.29 -24.70 17.66
C LEU A 49 0.57 -25.73 18.54
N LEU A 50 0.94 -25.86 19.82
CA LEU A 50 0.27 -26.80 20.72
C LEU A 50 -1.17 -26.39 21.01
N LYS A 51 -1.44 -25.08 21.10
CA LYS A 51 -2.78 -24.53 21.36
C LYS A 51 -3.67 -24.62 20.14
N THR A 52 -3.08 -24.50 18.96
CA THR A 52 -3.77 -24.64 17.66
C THR A 52 -3.95 -26.10 17.21
N ASN A 53 -3.77 -27.08 18.10
CA ASN A 53 -3.84 -28.51 17.78
C ASN A 53 -2.92 -28.89 16.61
N ASP A 54 -1.70 -28.36 16.62
CA ASP A 54 -0.67 -28.54 15.60
C ASP A 54 -1.08 -27.98 14.21
N THR A 55 -2.02 -27.04 14.17
CA THR A 55 -2.49 -26.40 12.93
C THR A 55 -1.85 -25.04 12.74
N ALA A 56 -1.19 -24.83 11.60
CA ALA A 56 -0.51 -23.59 11.32
C ALA A 56 -1.50 -22.44 11.04
N ILE A 57 -1.30 -21.30 11.71
CA ILE A 57 -2.03 -20.07 11.41
C ILE A 57 -1.37 -19.39 10.21
N CYS A 58 -2.18 -19.07 9.21
CA CYS A 58 -1.72 -18.42 7.98
C CYS A 58 -2.77 -17.46 7.44
N ILE A 59 -2.35 -16.23 7.15
CA ILE A 59 -3.20 -15.20 6.52
C ILE A 59 -3.10 -15.21 4.98
N HIS A 60 -2.48 -16.23 4.40
CA HIS A 60 -2.41 -16.48 2.94
C HIS A 60 -1.69 -15.42 2.09
N CYS A 61 -0.94 -14.49 2.69
CA CYS A 61 -0.30 -13.36 2.00
C CYS A 61 0.79 -13.75 0.98
N GLY A 62 1.37 -14.95 1.08
CA GLY A 62 2.34 -15.48 0.12
C GLY A 62 3.76 -14.88 0.21
N GLN A 63 4.04 -13.98 1.16
CA GLN A 63 5.38 -13.38 1.27
C GLN A 63 6.50 -14.40 1.56
N CYS A 64 6.16 -15.52 2.23
CA CYS A 64 7.10 -16.63 2.40
C CYS A 64 7.46 -17.35 1.09
N ALA A 65 6.62 -17.29 0.06
CA ALA A 65 6.93 -17.79 -1.28
C ALA A 65 7.91 -16.83 -2.00
N ASN A 66 7.69 -15.52 -1.87
CA ASN A 66 8.54 -14.49 -2.50
C ASN A 66 10.00 -14.52 -2.04
N VAL A 67 10.25 -14.90 -0.78
CA VAL A 67 11.62 -14.98 -0.22
C VAL A 67 12.21 -16.38 -0.28
N CYS A 68 11.59 -17.36 -0.95
CA CYS A 68 12.09 -18.72 -0.95
C CYS A 68 13.14 -18.94 -2.06
N PRO A 69 14.45 -19.06 -1.75
CA PRO A 69 15.50 -19.06 -2.78
C PRO A 69 15.50 -20.32 -3.65
N THR A 70 14.98 -21.43 -3.13
CA THR A 70 14.92 -22.71 -3.86
C THR A 70 13.55 -22.99 -4.45
N HIS A 71 12.62 -22.05 -4.32
CA HIS A 71 11.22 -22.23 -4.69
C HIS A 71 10.57 -23.47 -4.04
N ALA A 72 11.01 -23.80 -2.83
CA ALA A 72 10.39 -24.82 -1.99
C ALA A 72 9.00 -24.40 -1.51
N ILE A 73 8.67 -23.11 -1.52
CA ILE A 73 7.32 -22.59 -1.30
C ILE A 73 6.91 -21.87 -2.59
N LYS A 74 5.73 -22.20 -3.09
CA LYS A 74 5.14 -21.58 -4.28
C LYS A 74 3.67 -21.30 -4.03
N GLU A 75 3.12 -20.36 -4.77
CA GLU A 75 1.69 -20.24 -5.00
C GLU A 75 1.13 -21.53 -5.61
N ARG A 76 -0.14 -21.83 -5.31
CA ARG A 76 -0.85 -22.89 -6.04
C ARG A 76 -0.99 -22.49 -7.50
N GLN A 77 -0.68 -23.43 -8.40
CA GLN A 77 -0.87 -23.25 -9.84
C GLN A 77 -2.26 -23.79 -10.22
N ASP A 78 -3.21 -22.89 -10.41
CA ASP A 78 -4.62 -23.23 -10.64
C ASP A 78 -5.10 -22.88 -12.05
N PHE A 79 -4.26 -22.29 -12.90
CA PHE A 79 -4.63 -21.84 -14.26
C PHE A 79 -5.17 -22.95 -15.17
N MET A 80 -4.84 -24.22 -14.90
CA MET A 80 -5.42 -25.36 -15.63
C MET A 80 -6.94 -25.48 -15.45
N GLN A 81 -7.49 -25.01 -14.32
CA GLN A 81 -8.93 -25.00 -14.08
C GLN A 81 -9.66 -24.07 -15.05
N ALA A 82 -9.08 -22.91 -15.39
CA ALA A 82 -9.61 -22.02 -16.42
C ALA A 82 -9.62 -22.72 -17.79
N LYS A 83 -8.54 -23.42 -18.15
CA LYS A 83 -8.47 -24.19 -19.40
C LYS A 83 -9.54 -25.27 -19.47
N ASP A 84 -9.82 -25.95 -18.35
CA ASP A 84 -10.86 -26.96 -18.29
C ASP A 84 -12.27 -26.35 -18.39
N ALA A 85 -12.52 -25.19 -17.76
CA ALA A 85 -13.76 -24.45 -17.93
C ALA A 85 -14.01 -24.03 -19.39
N MET A 86 -12.98 -23.49 -20.07
CA MET A 86 -13.04 -23.15 -21.49
C MET A 86 -13.39 -24.37 -22.36
N ARG A 87 -12.76 -25.53 -22.10
CA ARG A 87 -13.06 -26.78 -22.82
C ARG A 87 -14.48 -27.31 -22.58
N GLN A 88 -15.05 -27.01 -21.41
CA GLN A 88 -16.43 -27.33 -21.07
C GLN A 88 -17.45 -26.37 -21.69
N GLY A 89 -16.99 -25.37 -22.45
CA GLY A 89 -17.85 -24.39 -23.12
C GLY A 89 -18.36 -23.28 -22.21
N LYS A 90 -17.75 -23.08 -21.02
CA LYS A 90 -18.06 -21.94 -20.16
C LYS A 90 -17.59 -20.63 -20.80
N LYS A 91 -18.35 -19.56 -20.56
CA LYS A 91 -18.00 -18.20 -20.96
C LYS A 91 -16.95 -17.66 -20.01
N THR A 92 -15.70 -17.62 -20.46
CA THR A 92 -14.59 -17.26 -19.58
C THR A 92 -14.36 -15.75 -19.59
N VAL A 93 -14.55 -15.14 -18.42
CA VAL A 93 -14.38 -13.70 -18.20
C VAL A 93 -13.12 -13.49 -17.37
N PHE A 94 -12.14 -12.78 -17.91
CA PHE A 94 -10.95 -12.40 -17.16
C PHE A 94 -11.11 -11.01 -16.57
N ILE A 95 -10.73 -10.85 -15.30
CA ILE A 95 -10.61 -9.53 -14.65
C ILE A 95 -9.19 -9.31 -14.18
N THR A 96 -8.57 -8.17 -14.51
CA THR A 96 -7.15 -7.93 -14.21
C THR A 96 -6.96 -6.84 -13.15
N SER A 97 -6.20 -7.14 -12.10
CA SER A 97 -5.83 -6.16 -11.06
C SER A 97 -4.84 -5.10 -11.58
N PRO A 98 -4.78 -3.88 -11.00
CA PRO A 98 -3.89 -2.81 -11.45
C PRO A 98 -2.41 -3.22 -11.44
N SER A 99 -1.92 -3.84 -10.36
CA SER A 99 -0.50 -4.17 -10.21
C SER A 99 0.04 -5.22 -11.18
N VAL A 100 -0.82 -5.95 -11.90
CA VAL A 100 -0.39 -6.99 -12.85
C VAL A 100 0.27 -6.34 -14.06
N ARG A 101 -0.33 -5.27 -14.59
CA ARG A 101 0.14 -4.61 -15.83
C ARG A 101 1.43 -3.83 -15.71
N VAL A 102 1.96 -3.66 -14.49
CA VAL A 102 3.27 -3.04 -14.23
C VAL A 102 4.34 -4.05 -13.82
N ALA A 103 3.98 -5.34 -13.75
CA ALA A 103 4.87 -6.41 -13.29
C ALA A 103 4.94 -7.59 -14.27
N ILE A 104 3.86 -7.96 -14.96
CA ILE A 104 3.84 -9.16 -15.82
C ILE A 104 4.91 -9.14 -16.92
N GLY A 105 5.30 -7.96 -17.42
CA GLY A 105 6.39 -7.84 -18.40
C GLY A 105 7.73 -8.37 -17.89
N GLU A 106 7.98 -8.35 -16.58
CA GLU A 106 9.21 -8.86 -15.98
C GLU A 106 9.37 -10.38 -16.17
N GLU A 107 8.25 -11.13 -16.24
CA GLU A 107 8.27 -12.56 -16.57
C GLU A 107 8.79 -12.84 -17.99
N PHE A 108 8.81 -11.82 -18.84
CA PHE A 108 9.27 -11.85 -20.23
C PHE A 108 10.54 -11.02 -20.44
N GLY A 109 11.21 -10.61 -19.36
CA GLY A 109 12.50 -9.90 -19.43
C GLY A 109 12.39 -8.40 -19.64
N MET A 110 11.20 -7.81 -19.53
CA MET A 110 11.03 -6.36 -19.54
C MET A 110 11.43 -5.74 -18.21
N GLU A 111 11.77 -4.45 -18.21
CA GLU A 111 12.14 -3.73 -16.99
C GLU A 111 10.99 -3.64 -15.98
N PRO A 112 11.26 -3.70 -14.67
CA PRO A 112 10.25 -3.47 -13.65
C PRO A 112 9.55 -2.13 -13.81
N GLY A 113 8.23 -2.13 -13.67
CA GLY A 113 7.40 -0.94 -13.89
C GLY A 113 7.04 -0.68 -15.36
N SER A 114 7.45 -1.52 -16.30
CA SER A 114 6.95 -1.45 -17.69
C SER A 114 5.42 -1.56 -17.71
N TYR A 115 4.74 -0.54 -18.23
CA TYR A 115 3.27 -0.50 -18.29
C TYR A 115 2.76 -1.25 -19.53
N VAL A 116 2.33 -2.49 -19.35
CA VAL A 116 2.01 -3.45 -20.44
C VAL A 116 0.54 -3.89 -20.46
N GLU A 117 -0.37 -2.94 -20.20
CA GLU A 117 -1.81 -3.18 -20.14
C GLU A 117 -2.38 -3.81 -21.42
N GLU A 118 -2.13 -3.20 -22.58
CA GLU A 118 -2.73 -3.64 -23.83
C GLU A 118 -2.20 -5.01 -24.30
N LYS A 119 -0.89 -5.26 -24.12
CA LYS A 119 -0.29 -6.59 -24.31
C LYS A 119 -0.84 -7.64 -23.36
N MET A 120 -1.07 -7.28 -22.09
CA MET A 120 -1.69 -8.18 -21.12
C MET A 120 -3.10 -8.58 -21.57
N VAL A 121 -3.91 -7.64 -22.05
CA VAL A 121 -5.25 -7.94 -22.60
C VAL A 121 -5.15 -8.81 -23.85
N ALA A 122 -4.23 -8.49 -24.77
CA ALA A 122 -3.97 -9.31 -25.96
C ALA A 122 -3.60 -10.76 -25.59
N ALA A 123 -2.76 -10.93 -24.57
CA ALA A 123 -2.32 -12.24 -24.09
C ALA A 123 -3.48 -13.07 -23.54
N LEU A 124 -4.40 -12.44 -22.79
CA LEU A 124 -5.61 -13.11 -22.28
C LEU A 124 -6.56 -13.51 -23.41
N ARG A 125 -6.70 -12.68 -24.45
CA ARG A 125 -7.46 -13.07 -25.65
C ARG A 125 -6.81 -14.21 -26.42
N ALA A 126 -5.48 -14.21 -26.54
CA ALA A 126 -4.73 -15.32 -27.14
C ALA A 126 -4.89 -16.64 -26.37
N LEU A 127 -5.10 -16.57 -25.04
CA LEU A 127 -5.45 -17.73 -24.21
C LEU A 127 -6.89 -18.23 -24.39
N GLY A 128 -7.75 -17.47 -25.07
CA GLY A 128 -9.14 -17.85 -25.35
C GLY A 128 -10.18 -17.18 -24.46
N ALA A 129 -9.89 -16.00 -23.88
CA ALA A 129 -10.91 -15.21 -23.17
C ALA A 129 -12.10 -14.85 -24.08
N ASP A 130 -13.33 -15.06 -23.59
CA ASP A 130 -14.53 -14.50 -24.22
C ASP A 130 -14.63 -13.00 -23.91
N TYR A 131 -14.31 -12.62 -22.68
CA TYR A 131 -14.28 -11.23 -22.21
C TYR A 131 -13.06 -10.96 -21.32
N VAL A 132 -12.53 -9.75 -21.41
CA VAL A 132 -11.46 -9.20 -20.57
C VAL A 132 -11.90 -7.83 -20.06
N PHE A 133 -12.10 -7.75 -18.75
CA PHE A 133 -12.41 -6.51 -18.04
C PHE A 133 -11.29 -6.11 -17.08
N ASP A 134 -11.34 -4.86 -16.63
CA ASP A 134 -10.37 -4.30 -15.72
C ASP A 134 -10.96 -4.17 -14.30
N THR A 135 -10.29 -4.77 -13.31
CA THR A 135 -10.69 -4.65 -11.90
C THR A 135 -10.66 -3.19 -11.41
N THR A 136 -9.94 -2.28 -12.07
CA THR A 136 -10.00 -0.85 -11.73
C THR A 136 -11.41 -0.24 -11.87
N PHE A 137 -12.28 -0.83 -12.71
CA PHE A 137 -13.70 -0.48 -12.76
C PHE A 137 -14.38 -0.73 -11.40
N ALA A 138 -14.19 -1.92 -10.85
CA ALA A 138 -14.75 -2.25 -9.55
C ALA A 138 -13.99 -1.60 -8.38
N ALA A 139 -12.74 -1.17 -8.58
CA ALA A 139 -12.07 -0.30 -7.62
C ALA A 139 -12.77 1.05 -7.51
N ASP A 140 -13.28 1.59 -8.62
CA ASP A 140 -14.13 2.78 -8.56
C ASP A 140 -15.44 2.51 -7.81
N LEU A 141 -16.09 1.35 -8.00
CA LEU A 141 -17.24 0.93 -7.17
C LEU A 141 -16.87 0.88 -5.69
N THR A 142 -15.71 0.31 -5.35
CA THR A 142 -15.23 0.26 -3.97
C THR A 142 -15.08 1.65 -3.38
N ILE A 143 -14.57 2.63 -4.14
CA ILE A 143 -14.46 4.01 -3.66
C ILE A 143 -15.83 4.67 -3.48
N MET A 144 -16.77 4.43 -4.39
CA MET A 144 -18.13 4.96 -4.25
C MET A 144 -18.78 4.50 -2.94
N GLU A 145 -18.67 3.21 -2.60
CA GLU A 145 -19.19 2.66 -1.35
C GLU A 145 -18.36 3.05 -0.13
N GLU A 146 -17.04 2.88 -0.16
CA GLU A 146 -16.16 3.03 1.01
C GLU A 146 -16.01 4.49 1.46
N ALA A 147 -16.01 5.43 0.52
CA ALA A 147 -16.04 6.86 0.85
C ALA A 147 -17.41 7.29 1.38
N SER A 148 -18.51 6.74 0.84
CA SER A 148 -19.86 6.99 1.37
C SER A 148 -20.04 6.40 2.77
N GLU A 149 -19.51 5.20 3.01
CA GLU A 149 -19.48 4.54 4.31
C GLU A 149 -18.69 5.37 5.33
N LEU A 150 -17.53 5.92 4.94
CA LEU A 150 -16.74 6.80 5.81
C LEU A 150 -17.55 8.03 6.24
N ILE A 151 -18.19 8.70 5.29
CA ILE A 151 -19.04 9.88 5.56
C ILE A 151 -20.18 9.52 6.49
N ASP A 152 -20.88 8.41 6.22
CA ASP A 152 -21.97 7.92 7.05
C ASP A 152 -21.50 7.58 8.47
N ARG A 153 -20.33 6.95 8.63
CA ARG A 153 -19.78 6.65 9.96
C ARG A 153 -19.49 7.91 10.77
N ILE A 154 -18.89 8.91 10.14
CA ILE A 154 -18.59 10.22 10.75
C ILE A 154 -19.89 10.93 11.16
N GLN A 155 -20.88 10.99 10.26
CA GLN A 155 -22.13 11.72 10.51
C GLN A 155 -23.03 11.03 11.55
N ASN A 156 -23.03 9.71 11.58
CA ASN A 156 -23.93 8.91 12.42
C ASN A 156 -23.24 8.29 13.64
N ASN A 157 -22.03 8.74 14.00
CA ASN A 157 -21.24 8.25 15.14
C ASN A 157 -21.13 6.70 15.17
N LYS A 158 -20.93 6.08 14.01
CA LYS A 158 -20.62 4.65 13.91
C LYS A 158 -19.13 4.42 14.26
N PRO A 159 -18.69 3.16 14.50
CA PRO A 159 -17.32 2.89 14.96
C PRO A 159 -16.23 3.45 14.02
N LEU A 160 -15.31 4.23 14.61
CA LEU A 160 -14.10 4.79 14.00
C LEU A 160 -12.84 4.31 14.76
N PRO A 161 -11.66 4.26 14.10
CA PRO A 161 -11.44 4.52 12.68
C PRO A 161 -12.15 3.52 11.78
N GLN A 162 -12.52 3.92 10.56
CA GLN A 162 -12.84 2.97 9.49
C GLN A 162 -11.53 2.40 8.96
N PHE A 163 -11.35 1.08 9.04
CA PHE A 163 -10.25 0.38 8.39
C PHE A 163 -10.68 -0.09 7.00
N THR A 164 -9.81 0.06 6.01
CA THR A 164 -10.05 -0.52 4.67
C THR A 164 -10.17 -2.04 4.73
N SER A 165 -10.94 -2.63 3.82
CA SER A 165 -11.26 -4.07 3.80
C SER A 165 -10.73 -4.82 2.58
N CYS A 166 -10.19 -4.13 1.57
CA CYS A 166 -9.88 -4.71 0.26
C CYS A 166 -8.71 -5.72 0.25
N CYS A 167 -7.87 -5.73 1.29
CA CYS A 167 -6.75 -6.65 1.48
C CYS A 167 -7.19 -7.89 2.32
N PRO A 168 -7.38 -9.07 1.71
CA PRO A 168 -7.93 -10.23 2.42
C PRO A 168 -7.00 -10.80 3.50
N ALA A 169 -5.68 -10.61 3.35
CA ALA A 169 -4.72 -11.02 4.38
C ALA A 169 -4.81 -10.12 5.62
N TRP A 170 -5.10 -8.83 5.45
CA TRP A 170 -5.37 -7.90 6.55
C TRP A 170 -6.68 -8.25 7.24
N VAL A 171 -7.76 -8.47 6.49
CA VAL A 171 -9.05 -8.91 7.02
C VAL A 171 -8.87 -10.17 7.88
N LYS A 172 -8.24 -11.22 7.33
CA LYS A 172 -8.03 -12.47 8.07
C LYS A 172 -7.14 -12.28 9.31
N PHE A 173 -6.19 -11.34 9.26
CA PHE A 173 -5.37 -10.98 10.41
C PHE A 173 -6.22 -10.35 11.53
N VAL A 174 -7.13 -9.43 11.18
CA VAL A 174 -8.08 -8.83 12.14
C VAL A 174 -9.02 -9.87 12.73
N GLU A 175 -9.63 -10.71 11.89
CA GLU A 175 -10.52 -11.78 12.34
C GLU A 175 -9.86 -12.73 13.35
N THR A 176 -8.54 -12.90 13.25
CA THR A 176 -7.75 -13.83 14.09
C THR A 176 -7.18 -13.16 15.34
N TYR A 177 -6.59 -11.97 15.20
CA TYR A 177 -5.77 -11.33 16.24
C TYR A 177 -6.42 -10.09 16.86
N TYR A 178 -7.35 -9.45 16.16
CA TYR A 178 -7.97 -8.19 16.54
C TYR A 178 -9.50 -8.20 16.34
N PRO A 179 -10.23 -9.24 16.78
CA PRO A 179 -11.66 -9.36 16.48
C PRO A 179 -12.51 -8.20 17.04
N SER A 180 -12.03 -7.48 18.06
CA SER A 180 -12.65 -6.26 18.57
C SER A 180 -12.74 -5.13 17.54
N TYR A 181 -11.89 -5.15 16.51
CA TYR A 181 -11.89 -4.18 15.41
C TYR A 181 -12.69 -4.63 14.18
N ILE A 182 -13.37 -5.78 14.22
CA ILE A 182 -14.27 -6.20 13.14
C ILE A 182 -15.33 -5.12 12.82
N PRO A 183 -16.00 -4.48 13.81
CA PRO A 183 -16.95 -3.40 13.54
C PRO A 183 -16.33 -2.16 12.87
N ASN A 184 -14.99 -2.02 12.96
CA ASN A 184 -14.24 -0.93 12.37
C ASN A 184 -13.82 -1.21 10.93
N ILE A 185 -13.84 -2.47 10.47
CA ILE A 185 -13.56 -2.81 9.06
C ILE A 185 -14.70 -2.31 8.18
N SER A 186 -14.36 -1.66 7.07
CA SER A 186 -15.27 -1.25 6.00
C SER A 186 -16.09 -2.46 5.52
N THR A 187 -17.40 -2.28 5.41
CA THR A 187 -18.30 -3.34 4.93
C THR A 187 -18.23 -3.50 3.42
N SER A 188 -17.72 -2.48 2.71
CA SER A 188 -17.45 -2.55 1.28
C SER A 188 -16.58 -3.78 0.95
N LYS A 189 -16.98 -4.58 -0.06
CA LYS A 189 -16.18 -5.70 -0.56
C LYS A 189 -14.92 -5.21 -1.26
N SER A 190 -13.95 -6.11 -1.46
CA SER A 190 -12.80 -5.77 -2.30
C SER A 190 -13.22 -5.60 -3.77
N PRO A 191 -12.40 -4.93 -4.61
CA PRO A 191 -12.70 -4.76 -6.03
C PRO A 191 -13.01 -6.07 -6.77
N ILE A 192 -12.31 -7.17 -6.46
CA ILE A 192 -12.60 -8.48 -7.08
C ILE A 192 -13.97 -9.01 -6.65
N SER A 193 -14.26 -8.92 -5.34
CA SER A 193 -15.50 -9.45 -4.75
C SER A 193 -16.71 -8.53 -4.99
N MET A 194 -16.51 -7.27 -5.39
CA MET A 194 -17.54 -6.42 -5.98
C MET A 194 -17.75 -6.73 -7.46
N PHE A 195 -16.66 -6.96 -8.21
CA PHE A 195 -16.77 -7.12 -9.66
C PHE A 195 -17.44 -8.41 -10.05
N ALA A 196 -17.09 -9.51 -9.37
CA ALA A 196 -17.58 -10.83 -9.72
C ALA A 196 -19.12 -10.95 -9.65
N PRO A 197 -19.80 -10.55 -8.55
CA PRO A 197 -21.26 -10.54 -8.54
C PRO A 197 -21.84 -9.52 -9.51
N THR A 198 -21.19 -8.37 -9.74
CA THR A 198 -21.62 -7.39 -10.75
C THR A 198 -21.60 -7.99 -12.17
N ILE A 199 -20.58 -8.79 -12.50
CA ILE A 199 -20.48 -9.49 -13.77
C ILE A 199 -21.60 -10.54 -13.90
N LYS A 200 -21.81 -11.36 -12.87
CA LYS A 200 -22.83 -12.41 -12.87
C LYS A 200 -24.26 -11.87 -12.71
N THR A 201 -24.47 -10.58 -12.45
CA THR A 201 -25.82 -9.98 -12.32
C THR A 201 -26.07 -8.96 -13.43
N TYR A 202 -25.48 -7.78 -13.33
CA TYR A 202 -25.68 -6.67 -14.26
C TYR A 202 -25.22 -7.00 -15.69
N PHE A 203 -23.96 -7.44 -15.85
CA PHE A 203 -23.42 -7.78 -17.17
C PHE A 203 -24.11 -9.00 -17.78
N ALA A 204 -24.31 -10.07 -17.01
CA ALA A 204 -25.03 -11.26 -17.47
C ALA A 204 -26.41 -10.92 -18.04
N LYS A 205 -27.15 -10.01 -17.37
CA LYS A 205 -28.45 -9.52 -17.85
C LYS A 205 -28.32 -8.71 -19.14
N LYS A 206 -27.33 -7.82 -19.25
CA LYS A 206 -27.10 -6.98 -20.44
C LYS A 206 -26.75 -7.80 -21.68
N GLU A 207 -25.95 -8.85 -21.50
CA GLU A 207 -25.52 -9.75 -22.59
C GLU A 207 -26.45 -10.96 -22.81
N GLY A 208 -27.49 -11.12 -21.99
CA GLY A 208 -28.41 -12.26 -22.09
C GLY A 208 -27.75 -13.61 -21.80
N LEU A 209 -26.81 -13.66 -20.86
CA LEU A 209 -26.06 -14.85 -20.46
C LEU A 209 -26.67 -15.47 -19.18
N ASP A 210 -26.65 -16.81 -19.09
CA ASP A 210 -26.91 -17.50 -17.82
C ASP A 210 -25.71 -17.27 -16.88
N PRO A 211 -25.92 -16.74 -15.67
CA PRO A 211 -24.82 -16.49 -14.71
C PRO A 211 -24.02 -17.75 -14.37
N ARG A 212 -24.61 -18.94 -14.46
CA ARG A 212 -23.94 -20.22 -14.19
C ARG A 212 -23.00 -20.64 -15.31
N ASP A 213 -23.15 -20.05 -16.50
CA ASP A 213 -22.26 -20.30 -17.63
C ASP A 213 -21.08 -19.34 -17.70
N ILE A 214 -21.09 -18.29 -16.87
CA ILE A 214 -19.97 -17.36 -16.72
C ILE A 214 -18.95 -17.94 -15.74
N TYR A 215 -17.71 -18.08 -16.19
CA TYR A 215 -16.58 -18.51 -15.38
C TYR A 215 -15.56 -17.37 -15.25
N ILE A 216 -15.46 -16.76 -14.07
CA ILE A 216 -14.65 -15.58 -13.81
C ILE A 216 -13.27 -15.98 -13.32
N VAL A 217 -12.24 -15.50 -14.03
CA VAL A 217 -10.82 -15.68 -13.69
C VAL A 217 -10.20 -14.34 -13.31
N ALA A 218 -9.93 -14.15 -12.03
CA ALA A 218 -9.26 -12.97 -11.52
C ALA A 218 -7.73 -13.10 -11.62
N ILE A 219 -7.12 -12.26 -12.45
CA ILE A 219 -5.67 -12.12 -12.59
C ILE A 219 -5.17 -11.07 -11.58
N THR A 220 -4.33 -11.48 -10.63
CA THR A 220 -4.02 -10.64 -9.45
C THR A 220 -2.58 -10.83 -8.94
N PRO A 221 -1.96 -9.81 -8.33
CA PRO A 221 -0.63 -9.96 -7.72
C PRO A 221 -0.63 -10.76 -6.40
N CYS A 222 -1.78 -11.26 -5.95
CA CYS A 222 -1.99 -11.68 -4.56
C CYS A 222 -2.45 -13.14 -4.43
N THR A 223 -1.74 -13.92 -3.62
CA THR A 223 -2.15 -15.29 -3.29
C THR A 223 -3.32 -15.34 -2.31
N ALA A 224 -3.49 -14.33 -1.45
CA ALA A 224 -4.59 -14.29 -0.47
C ALA A 224 -5.96 -14.10 -1.13
N LYS A 225 -6.01 -13.59 -2.38
CA LYS A 225 -7.24 -13.56 -3.18
C LYS A 225 -7.78 -14.97 -3.47
N LYS A 226 -6.91 -15.99 -3.56
CA LYS A 226 -7.36 -17.40 -3.68
C LYS A 226 -8.13 -17.86 -2.45
N PHE A 227 -7.83 -17.33 -1.26
CA PHE A 227 -8.64 -17.59 -0.05
C PHE A 227 -9.91 -16.76 -0.04
N GLU A 228 -9.82 -15.49 -0.45
CA GLU A 228 -10.97 -14.58 -0.47
C GLU A 228 -12.14 -15.14 -1.29
N ILE A 229 -11.90 -15.61 -2.51
CA ILE A 229 -12.95 -16.14 -3.38
C ILE A 229 -13.54 -17.48 -2.92
N LEU A 230 -13.02 -18.07 -1.83
CA LEU A 230 -13.52 -19.33 -1.26
C LEU A 230 -14.34 -19.09 0.01
N ARG A 231 -14.58 -17.84 0.37
CA ARG A 231 -15.36 -17.48 1.55
C ARG A 231 -16.81 -17.89 1.36
N GLU A 232 -17.41 -18.41 2.42
CA GLU A 232 -18.75 -18.98 2.38
C GLU A 232 -19.81 -17.92 2.12
N GLU A 233 -19.53 -16.66 2.40
CA GLU A 233 -20.45 -15.53 2.17
C GLU A 233 -20.40 -14.94 0.75
N PHE A 234 -19.51 -15.38 -0.14
CA PHE A 234 -19.36 -14.82 -1.49
C PHE A 234 -20.09 -15.64 -2.56
N HIS A 235 -21.42 -15.61 -2.47
CA HIS A 235 -22.35 -16.21 -3.41
C HIS A 235 -23.51 -15.26 -3.76
N ASP A 236 -23.28 -13.96 -3.67
CA ASP A 236 -24.33 -12.93 -3.73
C ASP A 236 -25.05 -12.89 -5.08
N ALA A 237 -24.36 -13.25 -6.17
CA ALA A 237 -25.00 -13.38 -7.47
C ALA A 237 -26.06 -14.49 -7.47
N SER A 238 -25.76 -15.63 -6.85
CA SER A 238 -26.73 -16.73 -6.76
C SER A 238 -27.94 -16.34 -5.89
N ASP A 239 -27.72 -15.59 -4.81
CA ASP A 239 -28.76 -15.04 -3.94
C ASP A 239 -29.58 -13.94 -4.62
N TYR A 240 -28.99 -13.20 -5.54
CA TYR A 240 -29.70 -12.22 -6.37
C TYR A 240 -30.63 -12.91 -7.37
N HIS A 241 -30.18 -14.00 -7.97
CA HIS A 241 -30.95 -14.77 -8.96
C HIS A 241 -31.89 -15.81 -8.34
N GLU A 242 -31.91 -15.95 -7.01
CA GLU A 242 -32.67 -16.99 -6.30
C GLU A 242 -32.33 -18.41 -6.79
N MET A 243 -31.04 -18.66 -7.02
CA MET A 243 -30.50 -19.92 -7.54
C MET A 243 -29.84 -20.76 -6.44
N GLU A 244 -29.51 -22.01 -6.77
CA GLU A 244 -28.60 -22.81 -5.93
C GLU A 244 -27.26 -22.09 -5.80
N ALA A 245 -26.69 -22.11 -4.58
CA ALA A 245 -25.50 -21.35 -4.26
C ALA A 245 -24.32 -21.71 -5.18
N PHE A 246 -23.70 -20.68 -5.75
CA PHE A 246 -22.45 -20.77 -6.50
C PHE A 246 -21.54 -19.61 -6.16
N GLN A 247 -20.23 -19.83 -6.28
CA GLN A 247 -19.22 -18.80 -5.97
C GLN A 247 -19.33 -17.62 -6.94
N ASP A 248 -19.20 -16.40 -6.42
CA ASP A 248 -19.23 -15.20 -7.27
C ASP A 248 -18.04 -15.17 -8.24
N CYS A 249 -16.82 -15.37 -7.73
CA CYS A 249 -15.60 -15.48 -8.53
C CYS A 249 -15.11 -16.93 -8.53
N ASP A 250 -14.87 -17.50 -9.72
CA ASP A 250 -14.61 -18.94 -9.84
C ASP A 250 -13.13 -19.31 -9.66
N LEU A 251 -12.21 -18.43 -10.07
CA LEU A 251 -10.78 -18.73 -10.04
C LEU A 251 -9.93 -17.48 -9.83
N VAL A 252 -8.83 -17.65 -9.10
CA VAL A 252 -7.76 -16.65 -9.00
C VAL A 252 -6.47 -17.23 -9.60
N VAL A 253 -5.87 -16.48 -10.52
CA VAL A 253 -4.58 -16.78 -11.15
C VAL A 253 -3.63 -15.63 -10.85
N THR A 254 -2.47 -15.93 -10.27
CA THR A 254 -1.48 -14.89 -9.93
C THR A 254 -0.71 -14.38 -11.15
N THR A 255 -0.01 -13.25 -11.03
CA THR A 255 0.89 -12.73 -12.08
C THR A 255 1.91 -13.78 -12.55
N ARG A 256 2.56 -14.49 -11.61
CA ARG A 256 3.49 -15.58 -11.94
C ARG A 256 2.81 -16.77 -12.61
N GLU A 257 1.62 -17.16 -12.16
CA GLU A 257 0.84 -18.21 -12.82
C GLU A 257 0.47 -17.82 -14.25
N LEU A 258 0.07 -16.56 -14.50
CA LEU A 258 -0.20 -16.07 -15.85
C LEU A 258 1.07 -16.11 -16.72
N GLY A 259 2.22 -15.66 -16.20
CA GLY A 259 3.50 -15.75 -16.89
C GLY A 259 3.84 -17.20 -17.27
N ASN A 260 3.68 -18.14 -16.33
CA ASN A 260 3.87 -19.57 -16.58
C ASN A 260 2.88 -20.13 -17.61
N TRP A 261 1.61 -19.71 -17.56
CA TRP A 261 0.58 -20.17 -18.47
C TRP A 261 0.87 -19.73 -19.90
N LEU A 262 1.20 -18.45 -20.11
CA LEU A 262 1.57 -17.91 -21.42
C LEU A 262 2.80 -18.64 -22.00
N LYS A 263 3.82 -18.88 -21.18
CA LYS A 263 5.01 -19.68 -21.56
C LYS A 263 4.61 -21.12 -21.95
N ALA A 264 3.71 -21.74 -21.20
CA ALA A 264 3.25 -23.11 -21.48
C ALA A 264 2.43 -23.23 -22.78
N GLU A 265 1.67 -22.19 -23.16
CA GLU A 265 0.95 -22.13 -24.44
C GLU A 265 1.82 -21.62 -25.61
N ASN A 266 3.12 -21.37 -25.37
CA ASN A 266 4.05 -20.78 -26.35
C ASN A 266 3.57 -19.43 -26.92
N ILE A 267 2.92 -18.61 -26.09
CA ILE A 267 2.53 -17.24 -26.47
C ILE A 267 3.74 -16.32 -26.28
N VAL A 268 4.20 -15.70 -27.37
CA VAL A 268 5.32 -14.77 -27.37
C VAL A 268 4.80 -13.38 -27.01
N PHE A 269 4.92 -13.00 -25.74
CA PHE A 269 4.32 -11.77 -25.19
C PHE A 269 4.71 -10.49 -25.94
N ASP A 270 5.97 -10.40 -26.40
CA ASP A 270 6.48 -9.23 -27.09
C ASP A 270 5.95 -9.04 -28.51
N GLU A 271 5.52 -10.14 -29.15
CA GLU A 271 5.01 -10.16 -30.53
C GLU A 271 3.48 -9.98 -30.60
N LEU A 272 2.80 -9.89 -29.45
CA LEU A 272 1.36 -9.65 -29.42
C LEU A 272 1.03 -8.23 -29.88
N GLU A 273 0.04 -8.13 -30.76
CA GLU A 273 -0.58 -6.85 -31.09
C GLU A 273 -1.44 -6.36 -29.92
N ASP A 274 -1.32 -5.08 -29.61
CA ASP A 274 -2.04 -4.44 -28.51
C ASP A 274 -3.56 -4.60 -28.64
N SER A 275 -4.22 -4.78 -27.48
CA SER A 275 -5.66 -5.03 -27.43
C SER A 275 -6.31 -4.29 -26.26
N ASN A 276 -7.54 -3.80 -26.46
CA ASN A 276 -8.27 -2.99 -25.47
C ASN A 276 -9.21 -3.84 -24.62
N TYR A 277 -9.50 -3.46 -23.37
CA TYR A 277 -10.58 -4.09 -22.59
C TYR A 277 -11.94 -4.02 -23.30
N ASP A 278 -12.86 -4.91 -22.92
CA ASP A 278 -14.23 -4.88 -23.44
C ASP A 278 -15.03 -3.68 -22.90
N THR A 279 -15.97 -3.18 -23.70
CA THR A 279 -16.48 -1.81 -23.56
C THR A 279 -17.61 -1.63 -22.56
N LEU A 280 -18.29 -2.69 -22.12
CA LEU A 280 -19.44 -2.55 -21.21
C LEU A 280 -19.02 -2.14 -19.79
N MET A 281 -17.91 -2.70 -19.30
CA MET A 281 -17.29 -2.38 -18.02
C MET A 281 -15.80 -2.11 -18.27
N PRO A 282 -15.49 -0.96 -18.90
CA PRO A 282 -14.15 -0.66 -19.41
C PRO A 282 -13.18 -0.36 -18.26
N ARG A 283 -11.93 -0.02 -18.62
CA ARG A 283 -10.91 0.44 -17.67
C ARG A 283 -11.44 1.59 -16.79
N GLY A 284 -11.22 1.49 -15.48
CA GLY A 284 -11.64 2.49 -14.49
C GLY A 284 -10.84 3.79 -14.52
N SER A 285 -11.05 4.61 -13.49
CA SER A 285 -10.40 5.91 -13.30
C SER A 285 -8.95 5.77 -12.80
N GLY A 286 -8.22 6.89 -12.78
CA GLY A 286 -6.89 6.98 -12.16
C GLY A 286 -6.88 6.64 -10.68
N ALA A 287 -7.93 7.00 -9.94
CA ALA A 287 -8.14 6.57 -8.56
C ALA A 287 -8.17 5.04 -8.45
N GLY A 288 -8.87 4.34 -9.35
CA GLY A 288 -8.86 2.87 -9.42
C GLY A 288 -7.50 2.27 -9.79
N ILE A 289 -6.69 2.95 -10.61
CA ILE A 289 -5.35 2.48 -11.02
C ILE A 289 -4.36 2.48 -9.84
N ILE A 290 -4.39 3.51 -8.99
CA ILE A 290 -3.43 3.65 -7.89
C ILE A 290 -3.69 2.70 -6.71
N PHE A 291 -4.81 1.96 -6.67
CA PHE A 291 -5.09 0.91 -5.67
C PHE A 291 -3.96 -0.12 -5.50
N GLY A 292 -3.14 -0.31 -6.54
CA GLY A 292 -1.99 -1.19 -6.49
C GLY A 292 -0.92 -0.76 -5.48
N ASN A 293 -0.88 0.52 -5.12
CA ASN A 293 0.13 1.15 -4.28
C ASN A 293 -0.36 1.31 -2.84
N THR A 294 0.56 1.21 -1.88
CA THR A 294 0.30 1.67 -0.50
C THR A 294 -0.04 3.16 -0.51
N GLY A 295 -1.19 3.51 0.06
CA GLY A 295 -1.77 4.85 0.11
C GLY A 295 -2.66 5.18 -1.07
N GLY A 296 -2.73 4.32 -2.09
CA GLY A 296 -3.57 4.57 -3.25
C GLY A 296 -5.06 4.46 -2.96
N VAL A 297 -5.48 3.57 -2.06
CA VAL A 297 -6.89 3.44 -1.65
C VAL A 297 -7.29 4.63 -0.81
N MET A 298 -6.43 5.04 0.13
CA MET A 298 -6.57 6.26 0.92
C MET A 298 -6.74 7.49 0.04
N GLU A 299 -5.81 7.71 -0.90
CA GLU A 299 -5.86 8.84 -1.82
C GLU A 299 -7.15 8.82 -2.66
N ALA A 300 -7.51 7.67 -3.23
CA ALA A 300 -8.72 7.51 -4.03
C ALA A 300 -10.02 7.77 -3.25
N ALA A 301 -10.11 7.29 -2.01
CA ALA A 301 -11.26 7.50 -1.13
C ALA A 301 -11.38 8.97 -0.74
N LEU A 302 -10.27 9.63 -0.39
CA LEU A 302 -10.27 11.06 -0.03
C LEU A 302 -10.63 11.97 -1.20
N ARG A 303 -10.22 11.64 -2.43
CA ARG A 303 -10.68 12.34 -3.65
C ARG A 303 -12.20 12.36 -3.76
N SER A 304 -12.86 11.21 -3.55
CA SER A 304 -14.32 11.10 -3.66
C SER A 304 -15.07 11.60 -2.44
N ALA A 305 -14.55 11.38 -1.23
CA ALA A 305 -15.13 11.94 -0.01
C ALA A 305 -15.15 13.48 -0.06
N TYR A 306 -14.08 14.11 -0.58
CA TYR A 306 -14.05 15.55 -0.80
C TYR A 306 -15.19 16.02 -1.71
N TYR A 307 -15.40 15.35 -2.84
CA TYR A 307 -16.49 15.68 -3.75
C TYR A 307 -17.87 15.49 -3.10
N PHE A 308 -18.10 14.35 -2.43
CA PHE A 308 -19.38 14.07 -1.77
C PHE A 308 -19.73 15.07 -0.65
N ILE A 309 -18.72 15.58 0.07
CA ILE A 309 -18.93 16.55 1.16
C ILE A 309 -19.08 17.98 0.62
N THR A 310 -18.32 18.36 -0.40
CA THR A 310 -18.21 19.77 -0.83
C THR A 310 -19.00 20.11 -2.08
N GLY A 311 -19.34 19.12 -2.92
CA GLY A 311 -19.88 19.30 -4.26
C GLY A 311 -18.88 19.85 -5.29
N ASN A 312 -17.60 19.98 -4.92
CA ASN A 312 -16.53 20.47 -5.80
C ASN A 312 -15.53 19.36 -6.12
N GLU A 313 -14.96 19.43 -7.33
CA GLU A 313 -13.89 18.51 -7.73
C GLU A 313 -12.64 18.66 -6.85
N PRO A 314 -11.96 17.56 -6.51
CA PRO A 314 -10.69 17.62 -5.77
C PRO A 314 -9.61 18.34 -6.60
N GLY A 315 -8.91 19.28 -5.98
CA GLY A 315 -7.77 19.97 -6.58
C GLY A 315 -6.51 19.11 -6.68
N ASP A 316 -5.46 19.67 -7.27
CA ASP A 316 -4.18 18.97 -7.52
C ASP A 316 -3.56 18.36 -6.25
N ASP A 317 -3.71 19.01 -5.10
CA ASP A 317 -3.17 18.52 -3.82
C ASP A 317 -3.83 17.20 -3.35
N LEU A 318 -5.11 16.98 -3.67
CA LEU A 318 -5.81 15.71 -3.40
C LEU A 318 -5.59 14.69 -4.52
N LEU A 319 -5.42 15.17 -5.75
CA LEU A 319 -5.03 14.33 -6.88
C LEU A 319 -3.56 13.88 -6.81
N LYS A 320 -2.76 14.49 -5.94
CA LYS A 320 -1.37 14.12 -5.64
C LYS A 320 -1.15 14.25 -4.14
N LEU A 321 -1.82 13.40 -3.38
CA LEU A 321 -1.75 13.43 -1.92
C LEU A 321 -0.41 12.85 -1.41
N GLU A 322 0.68 13.59 -1.60
CA GLU A 322 2.06 13.11 -1.37
C GLU A 322 2.29 12.58 0.05
N VAL A 323 1.58 13.14 1.05
CA VAL A 323 1.68 12.71 2.46
C VAL A 323 1.27 11.26 2.71
N VAL A 324 0.45 10.66 1.83
CA VAL A 324 0.06 9.24 1.95
C VAL A 324 0.85 8.32 1.02
N ARG A 325 1.72 8.87 0.17
CA ARG A 325 2.56 8.13 -0.80
C ARG A 325 3.89 7.67 -0.18
N GLY A 326 4.63 6.84 -0.92
CA GLY A 326 5.95 6.37 -0.53
C GLY A 326 5.98 5.09 0.32
N MET A 327 7.19 4.67 0.70
CA MET A 327 7.52 3.35 1.23
C MET A 327 7.69 3.28 2.76
N ASN A 328 7.38 4.36 3.49
CA ASN A 328 7.34 4.34 4.95
C ASN A 328 6.22 3.41 5.46
N GLY A 329 6.53 2.58 6.47
CA GLY A 329 5.63 1.53 6.97
C GLY A 329 4.32 2.03 7.57
N VAL A 330 4.37 3.21 8.20
CA VAL A 330 3.22 3.98 8.68
C VAL A 330 3.37 5.41 8.16
N LYS A 331 2.30 5.95 7.60
CA LYS A 331 2.19 7.35 7.14
C LYS A 331 0.93 7.94 7.73
N GLU A 332 1.03 9.10 8.33
CA GLU A 332 -0.09 9.79 8.95
C GLU A 332 -0.30 11.15 8.29
N ALA A 333 -1.56 11.57 8.20
CA ALA A 333 -1.90 12.90 7.74
C ALA A 333 -3.13 13.41 8.48
N SER A 334 -3.18 14.73 8.67
CA SER A 334 -4.38 15.45 9.08
C SER A 334 -4.78 16.37 7.95
N LEU A 335 -6.03 16.28 7.51
CA LEU A 335 -6.60 17.15 6.50
C LEU A 335 -7.94 17.70 6.99
N GLU A 336 -8.39 18.81 6.41
CA GLU A 336 -9.70 19.39 6.68
C GLU A 336 -10.52 19.40 5.39
N ILE A 337 -11.73 18.86 5.42
CA ILE A 337 -12.68 18.89 4.31
C ILE A 337 -13.92 19.66 4.76
N ASN A 338 -14.12 20.86 4.21
CA ASN A 338 -15.29 21.71 4.53
C ASN A 338 -15.50 21.92 6.05
N GLY A 339 -14.42 22.19 6.79
CA GLY A 339 -14.45 22.35 8.25
C GLY A 339 -14.51 21.04 9.05
N ILE A 340 -14.51 19.88 8.40
CA ILE A 340 -14.45 18.55 9.05
C ILE A 340 -12.97 18.15 9.16
N PRO A 341 -12.38 18.12 10.37
CA PRO A 341 -11.03 17.59 10.55
C PRO A 341 -11.05 16.07 10.37
N LEU A 342 -10.15 15.55 9.54
CA LEU A 342 -9.94 14.13 9.31
C LEU A 342 -8.49 13.79 9.62
N ARG A 343 -8.29 12.84 10.53
CA ARG A 343 -6.99 12.22 10.76
C ARG A 343 -6.97 10.85 10.09
N VAL A 344 -6.02 10.66 9.19
CA VAL A 344 -5.89 9.44 8.41
C VAL A 344 -4.54 8.79 8.60
N ALA A 345 -4.48 7.48 8.40
CA ALA A 345 -3.23 6.74 8.37
C ALA A 345 -3.19 5.71 7.24
N VAL A 346 -2.00 5.48 6.70
CA VAL A 346 -1.72 4.41 5.76
C VAL A 346 -0.66 3.52 6.36
N VAL A 347 -0.99 2.24 6.47
CA VAL A 347 -0.12 1.23 7.05
C VAL A 347 0.12 0.12 6.03
N HIS A 348 1.38 -0.26 5.84
CA HIS A 348 1.68 -1.50 5.12
C HIS A 348 2.61 -2.42 5.93
N GLY A 349 2.38 -3.73 5.80
CA GLY A 349 2.96 -4.73 6.70
C GLY A 349 2.11 -4.91 7.95
N THR A 350 1.73 -6.16 8.25
CA THR A 350 0.90 -6.46 9.42
C THR A 350 1.66 -6.33 10.74
N ASP A 351 3.00 -6.35 10.72
CA ASP A 351 3.79 -5.95 11.90
C ASP A 351 3.62 -4.45 12.23
N ASN A 352 3.72 -3.58 11.20
CA ASN A 352 3.40 -2.16 11.35
C ASN A 352 1.94 -1.95 11.79
N ALA A 353 0.99 -2.73 11.25
CA ALA A 353 -0.42 -2.63 11.64
C ALA A 353 -0.63 -2.98 13.13
N ARG A 354 0.03 -4.04 13.61
CA ARG A 354 0.00 -4.42 15.02
C ARG A 354 0.59 -3.32 15.91
N ALA A 355 1.77 -2.79 15.55
CA ALA A 355 2.40 -1.68 16.28
C ALA A 355 1.55 -0.40 16.25
N PHE A 356 0.93 -0.09 15.12
CA PHE A 356 0.05 1.06 14.94
C PHE A 356 -1.20 0.96 15.82
N ILE A 357 -1.88 -0.19 15.83
CA ILE A 357 -3.06 -0.42 16.68
C ILE A 357 -2.68 -0.28 18.16
N ASP A 358 -1.57 -0.89 18.58
CA ASP A 358 -1.08 -0.78 19.95
C ASP A 358 -0.78 0.70 20.32
N HIS A 359 -0.14 1.45 19.42
CA HIS A 359 0.12 2.88 19.63
C HIS A 359 -1.18 3.70 19.70
N MET A 360 -2.13 3.44 18.81
CA MET A 360 -3.43 4.10 18.76
C MET A 360 -4.20 3.88 20.07
N GLU A 361 -4.31 2.63 20.53
CA GLU A 361 -4.97 2.29 21.79
C GLU A 361 -4.29 2.91 23.01
N THR A 362 -2.96 2.86 23.09
CA THR A 362 -2.21 3.32 24.27
C THR A 362 -2.10 4.84 24.37
N SER A 363 -1.99 5.53 23.24
CA SER A 363 -1.94 7.01 23.19
C SER A 363 -3.33 7.65 23.31
N GLY A 364 -4.40 6.89 23.04
CA GLY A 364 -5.75 7.44 22.91
C GLY A 364 -5.92 8.32 21.67
N THR A 365 -5.03 8.18 20.68
CA THR A 365 -5.07 8.98 19.46
C THR A 365 -6.25 8.58 18.59
N HIS A 366 -7.11 9.55 18.25
CA HIS A 366 -8.24 9.36 17.36
C HIS A 366 -7.80 9.37 15.89
N TYR A 367 -8.31 8.41 15.11
CA TYR A 367 -8.21 8.37 13.65
C TYR A 367 -9.61 8.15 13.06
N ASP A 368 -9.84 8.71 11.87
CA ASP A 368 -11.11 8.59 11.15
C ASP A 368 -11.04 7.48 10.10
N PHE A 369 -9.93 7.41 9.35
CA PHE A 369 -9.79 6.45 8.25
C PHE A 369 -8.37 5.89 8.18
N VAL A 370 -8.25 4.56 8.10
CA VAL A 370 -6.96 3.87 8.10
C VAL A 370 -6.90 2.83 6.97
N GLU A 371 -6.00 3.05 6.01
CA GLU A 371 -5.67 2.05 5.00
C GLU A 371 -4.68 1.03 5.57
N VAL A 372 -4.95 -0.26 5.40
CA VAL A 372 -4.02 -1.32 5.79
C VAL A 372 -3.79 -2.31 4.65
N MET A 373 -2.53 -2.44 4.25
CA MET A 373 -2.06 -3.42 3.27
C MET A 373 -1.09 -4.41 3.92
N THR A 374 -1.29 -5.72 3.76
CA THR A 374 -0.35 -6.68 4.36
C THR A 374 1.04 -6.67 3.73
N CYS A 375 1.13 -6.39 2.42
CA CYS A 375 2.39 -6.49 1.69
C CYS A 375 3.11 -5.13 1.66
N ARG A 376 4.43 -5.14 1.84
CA ARG A 376 5.26 -3.93 1.74
C ARG A 376 5.11 -3.28 0.36
N GLY A 377 4.83 -1.98 0.35
CA GLY A 377 4.52 -1.21 -0.86
C GLY A 377 3.09 -1.38 -1.41
N GLY A 378 2.27 -2.24 -0.82
CA GLY A 378 0.92 -2.54 -1.31
C GLY A 378 0.86 -3.77 -2.23
N CYS A 379 -0.17 -3.84 -3.07
CA CYS A 379 -0.41 -4.99 -3.96
C CYS A 379 0.71 -5.19 -5.00
N ILE A 380 1.44 -4.13 -5.37
CA ILE A 380 2.65 -4.21 -6.22
C ILE A 380 3.75 -5.13 -5.67
N GLY A 381 3.76 -5.39 -4.35
CA GLY A 381 4.66 -6.29 -3.65
C GLY A 381 4.00 -7.62 -3.25
N GLY A 382 2.84 -7.94 -3.83
CA GLY A 382 2.04 -9.11 -3.47
C GLY A 382 2.76 -10.45 -3.64
N GLY A 383 2.29 -11.46 -2.89
CA GLY A 383 2.86 -12.81 -2.86
C GLY A 383 2.82 -13.59 -4.18
N GLY A 384 2.15 -13.07 -5.22
CA GLY A 384 2.02 -13.66 -6.54
C GLY A 384 2.72 -12.90 -7.67
N GLN A 385 3.49 -11.85 -7.34
CA GLN A 385 4.24 -11.04 -8.31
C GLN A 385 5.55 -11.72 -8.76
N PRO A 386 6.15 -11.32 -9.90
CA PRO A 386 7.42 -11.89 -10.36
C PRO A 386 8.52 -11.80 -9.30
N LEU A 387 9.39 -12.81 -9.31
CA LEU A 387 10.49 -12.94 -8.36
C LEU A 387 11.75 -12.26 -8.92
N HIS A 388 12.49 -11.58 -8.05
CA HIS A 388 13.79 -10.97 -8.37
C HIS A 388 14.88 -11.45 -7.40
N PRO A 389 15.37 -12.70 -7.53
CA PRO A 389 16.34 -13.25 -6.60
C PRO A 389 17.67 -12.47 -6.63
N GLY A 390 18.07 -11.96 -5.46
CA GLY A 390 19.34 -11.24 -5.31
C GLY A 390 19.29 -9.76 -5.68
N GLU A 391 18.14 -9.25 -6.12
CA GLU A 391 17.93 -7.82 -6.36
C GLU A 391 17.33 -7.13 -5.14
N ASP A 392 17.46 -5.79 -5.10
CA ASP A 392 16.78 -4.99 -4.09
C ASP A 392 15.30 -4.84 -4.43
N MET A 393 14.47 -5.60 -3.74
CA MET A 393 13.02 -5.60 -3.94
C MET A 393 12.36 -4.24 -3.69
N ASP A 394 12.94 -3.33 -2.90
CA ASP A 394 12.34 -2.01 -2.70
C ASP A 394 12.50 -1.13 -3.95
N VAL A 395 13.64 -1.19 -4.64
CA VAL A 395 13.85 -0.53 -5.94
C VAL A 395 12.84 -1.03 -6.98
N ILE A 396 12.59 -2.35 -7.01
CA ILE A 396 11.59 -2.96 -7.90
C ILE A 396 10.19 -2.45 -7.57
N ARG A 397 9.82 -2.42 -6.28
CA ARG A 397 8.52 -1.92 -5.83
C ARG A 397 8.34 -0.45 -6.18
N GLU A 398 9.35 0.39 -5.98
CA GLU A 398 9.31 1.81 -6.31
C GLU A 398 9.07 2.05 -7.80
N LYS A 399 9.76 1.31 -8.69
CA LYS A 399 9.51 1.38 -10.13
C LYS A 399 8.06 0.99 -10.48
N ARG A 400 7.54 -0.10 -9.91
CA ARG A 400 6.14 -0.53 -10.10
C ARG A 400 5.14 0.50 -9.55
N ILE A 401 5.43 1.10 -8.39
CA ILE A 401 4.61 2.16 -7.77
C ILE A 401 4.54 3.38 -8.69
N GLN A 402 5.71 3.85 -9.13
CA GLN A 402 5.82 5.04 -9.97
C GLN A 402 5.03 4.87 -11.26
N ALA A 403 5.11 3.72 -11.92
CA ALA A 403 4.37 3.45 -13.15
C ALA A 403 2.84 3.59 -13.00
N LEU A 404 2.27 3.21 -11.85
CA LEU A 404 0.83 3.39 -11.60
C LEU A 404 0.48 4.87 -11.33
N TYR A 405 1.31 5.62 -10.61
CA TYR A 405 1.11 7.06 -10.39
C TYR A 405 1.29 7.88 -11.69
N ASP A 406 2.29 7.53 -12.51
CA ASP A 406 2.50 8.15 -13.82
C ASP A 406 1.29 7.93 -14.72
N LYS A 407 0.71 6.72 -14.69
CA LYS A 407 -0.50 6.44 -15.44
C LYS A 407 -1.68 7.28 -14.95
N ASP A 408 -1.94 7.34 -13.64
CA ASP A 408 -2.98 8.21 -13.07
C ASP A 408 -2.79 9.68 -13.46
N ALA A 409 -1.56 10.19 -13.42
CA ALA A 409 -1.26 11.56 -13.83
C ALA A 409 -1.45 11.82 -15.34
N SER A 410 -1.31 10.79 -16.18
CA SER A 410 -1.38 10.92 -17.65
C SER A 410 -2.80 10.92 -18.22
N ILE A 411 -3.82 10.57 -17.43
CA ILE A 411 -5.20 10.38 -17.91
C ILE A 411 -6.14 11.45 -17.39
N THR A 412 -7.22 11.71 -18.14
CA THR A 412 -8.20 12.75 -17.77
C THR A 412 -9.17 12.27 -16.68
N LEU A 413 -9.65 11.02 -16.78
CA LEU A 413 -10.56 10.44 -15.79
C LEU A 413 -9.76 9.97 -14.57
N ARG A 414 -9.66 10.80 -13.53
CA ARG A 414 -8.82 10.56 -12.35
C ARG A 414 -9.58 10.25 -11.06
N ASN A 415 -10.87 10.55 -11.01
CA ASN A 415 -11.71 10.28 -9.85
C ASN A 415 -12.72 9.16 -10.14
N SER A 416 -13.01 8.35 -9.13
CA SER A 416 -13.99 7.26 -9.24
C SER A 416 -15.40 7.79 -9.46
N HIS A 417 -15.78 8.86 -8.76
CA HIS A 417 -17.08 9.51 -8.92
C HIS A 417 -17.25 10.25 -10.25
N ASP A 418 -16.20 10.44 -11.04
CA ASP A 418 -16.29 11.00 -12.39
C ASP A 418 -16.55 9.95 -13.47
N ASN A 419 -16.35 8.67 -13.15
CA ASN A 419 -16.41 7.61 -14.13
C ASN A 419 -17.84 7.47 -14.68
N PRO A 420 -18.08 7.74 -15.98
CA PRO A 420 -19.44 7.78 -16.53
C PRO A 420 -20.11 6.40 -16.51
N GLN A 421 -19.35 5.31 -16.67
CA GLN A 421 -19.93 3.97 -16.57
C GLN A 421 -20.26 3.58 -15.13
N ILE A 422 -19.57 4.15 -14.14
CA ILE A 422 -19.92 3.99 -12.73
C ILE A 422 -21.21 4.76 -12.42
N LYS A 423 -21.35 6.01 -12.87
CA LYS A 423 -22.61 6.76 -12.76
C LYS A 423 -23.77 5.98 -13.38
N GLN A 424 -23.54 5.43 -14.58
CA GLN A 424 -24.54 4.66 -15.30
C GLN A 424 -24.98 3.40 -14.54
N ILE A 425 -24.06 2.61 -13.98
CA ILE A 425 -24.46 1.38 -13.27
C ILE A 425 -25.19 1.67 -11.95
N TYR A 426 -24.87 2.77 -11.26
CA TYR A 426 -25.70 3.24 -10.15
C TYR A 426 -27.09 3.64 -10.64
N GLU A 427 -27.20 4.51 -11.65
CA GLU A 427 -28.50 4.95 -12.17
C GLU A 427 -29.40 3.79 -12.67
N GLU A 428 -28.82 2.81 -13.35
CA GLU A 428 -29.58 1.72 -13.99
C GLU A 428 -29.78 0.48 -13.10
N PHE A 429 -28.93 0.28 -12.10
CA PHE A 429 -28.89 -0.98 -11.35
C PHE A 429 -28.81 -0.78 -9.84
N PHE A 430 -27.75 -0.15 -9.32
CA PHE A 430 -27.53 -0.06 -7.87
C PHE A 430 -28.29 1.07 -7.17
N ASP A 431 -28.97 1.95 -7.89
CA ASP A 431 -29.59 3.21 -7.41
C ASP A 431 -28.57 4.23 -6.90
N ALA A 432 -28.00 4.02 -5.72
CA ALA A 432 -27.01 4.88 -5.09
C ALA A 432 -26.03 4.07 -4.22
N PRO A 433 -24.85 4.62 -3.88
CA PRO A 433 -24.02 4.02 -2.84
C PRO A 433 -24.80 3.82 -1.54
N LEU A 434 -24.55 2.71 -0.85
CA LEU A 434 -25.25 2.26 0.35
C LEU A 434 -26.76 2.02 0.18
N SER A 435 -27.26 1.90 -1.06
CA SER A 435 -28.65 1.46 -1.27
C SER A 435 -28.84 0.00 -0.85
N PRO A 436 -30.08 -0.48 -0.63
CA PRO A 436 -30.31 -1.88 -0.25
C PRO A 436 -29.74 -2.91 -1.25
N LEU A 437 -29.73 -2.59 -2.55
CA LEU A 437 -29.17 -3.50 -3.56
C LEU A 437 -27.63 -3.40 -3.62
N ALA A 438 -27.08 -2.18 -3.47
CA ALA A 438 -25.64 -1.99 -3.34
C ALA A 438 -25.10 -2.71 -2.10
N GLU A 439 -25.73 -2.55 -0.94
CA GLU A 439 -25.39 -3.28 0.28
C GLU A 439 -25.46 -4.81 0.07
N LYS A 440 -26.52 -5.32 -0.58
CA LYS A 440 -26.64 -6.76 -0.83
C LYS A 440 -25.53 -7.32 -1.73
N LEU A 441 -25.11 -6.61 -2.76
CA LEU A 441 -24.17 -7.14 -3.76
C LEU A 441 -22.72 -6.71 -3.53
N LEU A 442 -22.50 -5.51 -3.01
CA LEU A 442 -21.21 -4.85 -2.90
C LEU A 442 -20.67 -4.82 -1.46
N HIS A 443 -21.47 -5.14 -0.44
CA HIS A 443 -21.02 -5.17 0.95
C HIS A 443 -21.01 -6.58 1.53
N THR A 444 -20.22 -6.77 2.58
CA THR A 444 -20.09 -8.02 3.33
C THR A 444 -19.94 -7.73 4.82
N SER A 445 -19.99 -8.78 5.62
CA SER A 445 -19.58 -8.74 7.03
C SER A 445 -18.44 -9.72 7.29
N TYR A 446 -17.72 -9.51 8.38
CA TYR A 446 -16.59 -10.33 8.81
C TYR A 446 -16.89 -10.91 10.19
N HIS A 447 -16.22 -12.00 10.56
CA HIS A 447 -16.47 -12.67 11.83
C HIS A 447 -15.18 -13.13 12.49
N GLU A 448 -15.19 -13.21 13.83
CA GLU A 448 -14.05 -13.70 14.59
C GLU A 448 -13.73 -15.15 14.18
N ARG A 449 -12.45 -15.38 13.88
CA ARG A 449 -11.92 -16.71 13.61
C ARG A 449 -11.31 -17.27 14.88
N LYS A 450 -11.79 -18.45 15.29
CA LYS A 450 -11.25 -19.17 16.46
C LYS A 450 -10.02 -20.00 16.14
N ASP A 451 -9.25 -19.60 15.13
CA ASP A 451 -8.11 -20.37 14.62
C ASP A 451 -7.05 -20.60 15.73
N LEU A 452 -6.89 -19.64 16.65
CA LEU A 452 -5.94 -19.70 17.77
C LEU A 452 -6.34 -20.69 18.88
N ASN A 453 -7.60 -21.11 18.95
CA ASN A 453 -8.18 -21.89 20.05
C ASN A 453 -7.93 -21.32 21.46
N GLU A 454 -7.69 -20.02 21.56
CA GLU A 454 -7.55 -19.27 22.82
C GLU A 454 -7.86 -17.79 22.60
N ASN A 455 -7.83 -17.00 23.68
CA ASN A 455 -8.09 -15.55 23.59
C ASN A 455 -6.94 -14.85 22.81
N PRO A 456 -7.24 -14.16 21.69
CA PRO A 456 -6.26 -13.39 20.92
C PRO A 456 -5.45 -12.35 21.73
N ASP A 457 -6.00 -11.83 22.83
CA ASP A 457 -5.34 -10.88 23.73
C ASP A 457 -4.05 -11.42 24.34
N VAL A 458 -3.91 -12.74 24.49
CA VAL A 458 -2.68 -13.37 24.98
C VAL A 458 -1.52 -13.01 24.05
N TYR A 459 -1.73 -13.18 22.75
CA TYR A 459 -0.72 -12.91 21.72
C TYR A 459 -0.45 -11.43 21.51
N ARG A 460 -1.48 -10.59 21.66
CA ARG A 460 -1.30 -9.14 21.69
C ARG A 460 -0.38 -8.73 22.84
N ARG A 461 -0.64 -9.21 24.06
CA ARG A 461 0.18 -8.89 25.25
C ARG A 461 1.60 -9.41 25.12
N ASP A 462 1.78 -10.61 24.58
CA ASP A 462 3.13 -11.17 24.41
C ASP A 462 3.93 -10.41 23.36
N TYR A 463 3.30 -9.97 22.26
CA TYR A 463 3.94 -9.05 21.32
C TYR A 463 4.36 -7.74 22.00
N GLN A 464 3.48 -7.12 22.80
CA GLN A 464 3.77 -5.88 23.51
C GLN A 464 4.92 -6.00 24.51
N LYS A 465 5.11 -7.16 25.14
CA LYS A 465 6.27 -7.40 26.02
C LYS A 465 7.55 -7.46 25.21
N VAL A 466 7.55 -8.27 24.14
CA VAL A 466 8.73 -8.42 23.27
C VAL A 466 9.11 -7.07 22.65
N SER A 467 8.13 -6.30 22.15
CA SER A 467 8.40 -4.99 21.55
C SER A 467 8.97 -3.97 22.54
N LYS A 468 8.51 -3.97 23.80
CA LYS A 468 9.08 -3.16 24.88
C LYS A 468 10.50 -3.56 25.24
N GLU A 469 10.77 -4.86 25.37
CA GLU A 469 12.12 -5.38 25.64
C GLU A 469 13.09 -5.05 24.48
N THR A 470 12.64 -5.15 23.23
CA THR A 470 13.43 -4.71 22.06
C THR A 470 13.61 -3.20 22.00
N ASN A 471 12.63 -2.39 22.42
CA ASN A 471 12.75 -0.92 22.43
C ASN A 471 13.64 -0.42 23.58
N GLU A 472 13.60 -1.06 24.74
CA GLU A 472 14.51 -0.77 25.86
C GLU A 472 15.96 -1.19 25.55
N THR A 473 16.16 -2.19 24.70
CA THR A 473 17.49 -2.61 24.21
C THR A 473 17.95 -1.88 22.94
N SER A 474 17.03 -1.37 22.10
CA SER A 474 17.31 -0.61 20.86
C SER A 474 17.34 0.91 21.04
N ASN A 475 16.99 1.43 22.22
CA ASN A 475 17.43 2.76 22.67
C ASN A 475 18.97 2.89 22.82
N ALA A 476 19.72 1.89 22.37
CA ALA A 476 21.16 1.97 22.15
C ALA A 476 21.51 1.69 20.68
N SER A 477 21.75 2.79 19.95
CA SER A 477 22.54 2.93 18.73
C SER A 477 21.82 2.61 17.40
N GLY A 478 21.52 3.66 16.63
CA GLY A 478 21.10 3.59 15.21
C GLY A 478 22.20 3.10 14.26
N VAL A 479 23.02 2.16 14.71
CA VAL A 479 24.18 1.64 14.01
C VAL A 479 23.75 0.54 13.06
N ARG A 480 24.23 0.59 11.81
CA ARG A 480 24.02 -0.47 10.81
C ARG A 480 25.34 -1.13 10.43
N TYR A 481 25.27 -2.41 10.07
CA TYR A 481 26.42 -3.16 9.56
C TYR A 481 26.05 -3.80 8.22
N LYS A 482 26.97 -3.76 7.25
CA LYS A 482 26.82 -4.40 5.95
C LYS A 482 27.71 -5.62 5.86
N CYS A 483 27.16 -6.76 5.49
CA CYS A 483 27.96 -7.93 5.17
C CYS A 483 28.86 -7.64 3.96
N SER A 484 30.17 -7.74 4.11
CA SER A 484 31.15 -7.44 3.05
C SER A 484 31.08 -8.41 1.86
N ILE A 485 30.46 -9.58 2.06
CA ILE A 485 30.35 -10.64 1.04
C ILE A 485 29.06 -10.55 0.22
N CYS A 486 27.90 -10.31 0.83
CA CYS A 486 26.60 -10.35 0.14
C CYS A 486 25.79 -9.04 0.22
N GLY A 487 26.29 -8.04 0.96
CA GLY A 487 25.61 -6.76 1.10
C GLY A 487 24.42 -6.73 2.06
N TYR A 488 24.10 -7.84 2.75
CA TYR A 488 23.03 -7.87 3.76
C TYR A 488 23.24 -6.81 4.84
N ILE A 489 22.23 -5.98 5.06
CA ILE A 489 22.24 -4.93 6.09
C ILE A 489 21.65 -5.49 7.38
N TYR A 490 22.46 -5.45 8.43
CA TYR A 490 22.06 -5.74 9.80
C TYR A 490 21.80 -4.41 10.52
N GLU A 491 20.57 -4.21 11.00
CA GLU A 491 20.18 -3.03 11.76
C GLU A 491 20.36 -3.32 13.25
N GLY A 492 21.28 -2.58 13.89
CA GLY A 492 21.69 -2.78 15.28
C GLY A 492 23.19 -3.03 15.43
N ASP A 493 23.67 -3.00 16.68
CA ASP A 493 25.08 -3.26 16.99
C ASP A 493 25.40 -4.77 16.92
N ILE A 494 25.93 -5.21 15.77
CA ILE A 494 26.28 -6.62 15.55
C ILE A 494 27.31 -7.12 16.57
N THR A 495 28.08 -6.25 17.24
CA THR A 495 29.06 -6.65 18.25
C THR A 495 28.40 -7.31 19.47
N LYS A 496 27.10 -7.08 19.70
CA LYS A 496 26.31 -7.71 20.77
C LYS A 496 25.80 -9.11 20.44
N GLU A 497 25.82 -9.52 19.18
CA GLU A 497 25.46 -10.88 18.78
C GLU A 497 26.53 -11.90 19.25
N PRO A 498 26.16 -13.17 19.54
CA PRO A 498 27.13 -14.19 19.93
C PRO A 498 28.12 -14.50 18.80
N ASP A 499 29.31 -15.02 19.13
CA ASP A 499 30.34 -15.38 18.13
C ASP A 499 29.89 -16.47 17.13
N THR A 500 28.79 -17.17 17.45
CA THR A 500 28.13 -18.14 16.58
C THR A 500 27.23 -17.49 15.52
N TYR A 501 27.01 -16.18 15.59
CA TYR A 501 26.23 -15.44 14.60
C TYR A 501 26.93 -15.47 13.24
N THR A 502 26.15 -15.81 12.21
CA THR A 502 26.58 -15.82 10.82
C THR A 502 25.63 -14.98 9.98
N CYS A 503 26.14 -14.40 8.91
CA CYS A 503 25.32 -13.66 7.95
C CYS A 503 24.15 -14.53 7.48
N PRO A 504 22.89 -14.07 7.57
CA PRO A 504 21.73 -14.88 7.22
C PRO A 504 21.60 -15.14 5.71
N VAL A 505 22.36 -14.40 4.89
CA VAL A 505 22.34 -14.52 3.43
C VAL A 505 23.45 -15.44 2.93
N CYS A 506 24.69 -15.27 3.40
CA CYS A 506 25.85 -16.01 2.87
C CYS A 506 26.62 -16.81 3.93
N PHE A 507 26.09 -16.93 5.15
CA PHE A 507 26.61 -17.75 6.26
C PHE A 507 28.04 -17.46 6.69
N VAL A 508 28.58 -16.31 6.29
CA VAL A 508 29.92 -15.88 6.72
C VAL A 508 29.88 -15.43 8.18
N PRO A 509 30.97 -15.62 8.94
CA PRO A 509 31.01 -15.24 10.35
C PRO A 509 30.71 -13.76 10.55
N LYS A 510 30.21 -13.40 11.75
CA LYS A 510 30.04 -12.01 12.22
C LYS A 510 31.22 -11.08 11.91
N ALA A 511 32.45 -11.59 11.90
CA ALA A 511 33.66 -10.83 11.55
C ALA A 511 33.66 -10.26 10.12
N MET A 512 32.79 -10.75 9.23
CA MET A 512 32.66 -10.29 7.83
C MET A 512 31.58 -9.21 7.66
N PHE A 513 31.14 -8.60 8.77
CA PHE A 513 30.26 -7.43 8.73
C PHE A 513 31.07 -6.17 8.97
N GLU A 514 30.94 -5.23 8.04
CA GLU A 514 31.57 -3.93 8.11
C GLU A 514 30.56 -2.93 8.67
N LYS A 515 30.97 -2.18 9.69
CA LYS A 515 30.13 -1.11 10.23
C LYS A 515 29.88 -0.11 9.11
N MET A 516 28.62 0.19 8.84
CA MET A 516 28.28 1.30 7.98
C MET A 516 28.54 2.56 8.79
N GLU A 517 29.44 3.42 8.31
CA GLU A 517 29.59 4.75 8.89
C GLU A 517 28.33 5.54 8.52
N ASP A 518 27.48 5.76 9.51
CA ASP A 518 26.48 6.81 9.42
C ASP A 518 27.26 8.13 9.37
N THR A 519 27.24 8.83 8.24
CA THR A 519 27.56 10.26 8.22
C THR A 519 26.38 11.00 8.83
N VAL A 520 26.23 10.83 10.14
CA VAL A 520 25.52 11.76 11.01
C VAL A 520 26.58 12.72 11.49
N GLU A 521 26.64 13.89 10.87
CA GLU A 521 27.27 15.02 11.54
C GLU A 521 26.45 15.31 12.81
N GLU A 522 27.01 14.95 13.96
CA GLU A 522 26.61 15.54 15.23
C GLU A 522 26.78 17.06 15.10
N VAL A 523 25.67 17.78 14.92
CA VAL A 523 25.64 19.22 15.17
C VAL A 523 25.80 19.40 16.67
N LYS A 524 27.05 19.52 17.11
CA LYS A 524 27.38 20.23 18.34
C LYS A 524 26.99 21.69 18.11
N GLU A 525 26.07 22.18 18.92
CA GLU A 525 25.84 23.60 19.12
C GLU A 525 27.18 24.32 19.34
N THR A 526 27.66 24.99 18.30
CA THR A 526 28.62 26.09 18.42
C THR A 526 28.29 27.11 17.35
N SER A 527 27.55 28.13 17.76
CA SER A 527 27.31 29.35 17.00
C SER A 527 28.64 30.01 16.65
N THR A 528 28.93 30.10 15.36
CA THR A 528 29.86 31.10 14.85
C THR A 528 29.13 31.84 13.73
N GLY A 529 28.74 33.08 14.02
CA GLY A 529 27.91 33.94 13.17
C GLY A 529 28.64 34.41 11.92
N VAL A 530 28.93 33.50 11.00
CA VAL A 530 29.40 33.83 9.66
C VAL A 530 28.47 33.16 8.67
N ARG A 531 27.87 33.94 7.76
CA ARG A 531 26.95 33.44 6.75
C ARG A 531 27.45 33.79 5.36
N TYR A 532 27.25 32.88 4.42
CA TYR A 532 27.55 33.11 3.01
C TYR A 532 26.30 32.89 2.18
N LYS A 533 26.09 33.70 1.14
CA LYS A 533 24.97 33.58 0.22
C LYS A 533 25.45 33.14 -1.15
N CYS A 534 24.84 32.10 -1.71
CA CYS A 534 25.07 31.72 -3.10
C CYS A 534 24.62 32.86 -4.02
N SER A 535 25.53 33.38 -4.86
CA SER A 535 25.26 34.49 -5.78
C SER A 535 24.32 34.10 -6.92
N ILE A 536 24.05 32.80 -7.13
CA ILE A 536 23.21 32.28 -8.20
C ILE A 536 21.76 32.03 -7.75
N CYS A 537 21.57 31.25 -6.68
CA CYS A 537 20.22 30.86 -6.23
C CYS A 537 19.80 31.51 -4.90
N GLY A 538 20.69 32.24 -4.24
CA GLY A 538 20.42 32.89 -2.96
C GLY A 538 20.41 31.97 -1.74
N TYR A 539 20.73 30.68 -1.88
CA TYR A 539 20.90 29.75 -0.77
C TYR A 539 21.89 30.31 0.27
N ILE A 540 21.47 30.39 1.53
CA ILE A 540 22.31 30.86 2.64
C ILE A 540 22.97 29.65 3.30
N TYR A 541 24.29 29.62 3.24
CA TYR A 541 25.11 28.69 4.00
C TYR A 541 25.47 29.34 5.33
N GLU A 542 25.04 28.72 6.44
CA GLU A 542 25.36 29.16 7.79
C GLU A 542 26.63 28.47 8.27
N GLY A 543 27.72 29.22 8.35
CA GLY A 543 29.07 28.72 8.63
C GLY A 543 30.12 29.38 7.74
N ASP A 544 31.39 29.11 8.02
CA ASP A 544 32.48 29.60 7.17
C ASP A 544 32.73 28.66 5.98
N ILE A 545 32.12 28.98 4.83
CA ILE A 545 32.19 28.14 3.61
C ILE A 545 33.63 27.93 3.09
N THR A 546 34.59 28.76 3.54
CA THR A 546 36.00 28.55 3.21
C THR A 546 36.58 27.26 3.80
N LYS A 547 35.93 26.68 4.82
CA LYS A 547 36.32 25.42 5.45
C LYS A 547 35.76 24.18 4.75
N GLU A 548 34.82 24.35 3.82
CA GLU A 548 34.28 23.25 3.02
C GLU A 548 35.31 22.77 1.99
N PRO A 549 35.32 21.47 1.61
CA PRO A 549 36.21 20.95 0.58
C PRO A 549 35.95 21.63 -0.77
N ASP A 550 36.96 21.64 -1.66
CA ASP A 550 36.82 22.27 -2.99
C ASP A 550 35.75 21.58 -3.87
N THR A 551 35.34 20.37 -3.51
CA THR A 551 34.24 19.62 -4.12
C THR A 551 32.85 20.10 -3.68
N TYR A 552 32.76 20.99 -2.68
CA TYR A 552 31.49 21.52 -2.23
C TYR A 552 30.79 22.33 -3.34
N THR A 553 29.54 21.98 -3.59
CA THR A 553 28.67 22.68 -4.53
C THR A 553 27.40 23.11 -3.82
N CYS A 554 26.81 24.22 -4.27
CA CYS A 554 25.54 24.68 -3.75
C CYS A 554 24.49 23.56 -3.86
N PRO A 555 23.78 23.18 -2.78
CA PRO A 555 22.85 22.04 -2.82
C PRO A 555 21.60 22.30 -3.67
N VAL A 556 21.33 23.56 -4.01
CA VAL A 556 20.16 23.97 -4.79
C VAL A 556 20.47 24.05 -6.28
N CYS A 557 21.62 24.63 -6.65
CA CYS A 557 21.95 24.90 -8.06
C CYS A 557 23.29 24.32 -8.53
N PHE A 558 23.96 23.55 -7.67
CA PHE A 558 25.18 22.79 -7.95
C PHE A 558 26.37 23.62 -8.42
N VAL A 559 26.36 24.94 -8.22
CA VAL A 559 27.50 25.80 -8.53
C VAL A 559 28.62 25.65 -7.49
N PRO A 560 29.90 25.78 -7.88
CA PRO A 560 31.02 25.59 -6.95
C PRO A 560 31.01 26.56 -5.77
N LYS A 561 31.63 26.18 -4.65
CA LYS A 561 31.76 27.03 -3.45
C LYS A 561 32.30 28.45 -3.71
N ALA A 562 33.05 28.65 -4.78
CA ALA A 562 33.56 29.96 -5.21
C ALA A 562 32.44 30.97 -5.55
N MET A 563 31.21 30.51 -5.78
CA MET A 563 30.04 31.34 -6.08
C MET A 563 29.25 31.74 -4.81
N PHE A 564 29.86 31.67 -3.63
CA PHE A 564 29.26 32.11 -2.38
C PHE A 564 29.94 33.39 -1.87
N GLU A 565 29.13 34.37 -1.52
CA GLU A 565 29.57 35.68 -1.06
C GLU A 565 29.32 35.83 0.44
N LYS A 566 30.33 36.31 1.18
CA LYS A 566 30.24 36.50 2.63
C LYS A 566 29.27 37.62 2.96
N MET A 567 28.38 37.38 3.90
CA MET A 567 27.47 38.40 4.44
C MET A 567 28.17 39.15 5.59
N GLU A 568 28.21 40.48 5.54
CA GLU A 568 28.68 41.32 6.66
C GLU A 568 27.52 41.54 7.65
N ASP A 569 27.68 41.14 8.91
CA ASP A 569 26.68 41.35 9.95
C ASP A 569 26.77 42.78 10.52
N THR A 570 25.87 43.67 10.12
CA THR A 570 25.59 44.90 10.87
C THR A 570 24.56 44.61 11.95
N VAL A 571 25.01 44.56 13.21
CA VAL A 571 24.17 44.49 14.40
C VAL A 571 23.76 45.91 14.78
N GLU A 572 22.49 46.27 14.64
CA GLU A 572 21.90 47.38 15.39
C GLU A 572 20.90 46.82 16.41
N GLU A 573 21.19 47.07 17.69
CA GLU A 573 20.28 46.85 18.81
C GLU A 573 19.03 47.71 18.64
N VAL A 574 17.84 47.09 18.61
CA VAL A 574 16.58 47.83 18.83
C VAL A 574 15.85 47.22 20.01
N LYS A 575 15.76 48.04 21.06
CA LYS A 575 14.97 47.85 22.28
C LYS A 575 13.50 47.64 21.95
N GLU A 576 12.89 46.68 22.64
CA GLU A 576 11.45 46.48 22.71
C GLU A 576 10.71 47.78 23.02
N THR A 577 9.80 48.15 22.13
CA THR A 577 8.61 48.94 22.46
C THR A 577 7.45 48.39 21.64
N SER A 578 6.48 47.77 22.31
CA SER A 578 5.24 47.27 21.73
C SER A 578 4.35 48.45 21.31
N THR A 579 4.46 48.84 20.05
CA THR A 579 3.44 49.68 19.42
C THR A 579 2.33 48.74 18.95
N GLY A 580 1.15 48.80 19.57
CA GLY A 580 -0.01 47.91 19.31
C GLY A 580 -0.65 48.02 17.93
N VAL A 581 0.15 48.24 16.89
CA VAL A 581 -0.25 48.28 15.49
C VAL A 581 -0.13 46.87 14.92
N ARG A 582 -1.16 46.40 14.21
CA ARG A 582 -1.16 45.08 13.56
C ARG A 582 -1.51 45.21 12.10
N TYR A 583 -0.94 44.36 11.26
CA TYR A 583 -1.25 44.28 9.85
C TYR A 583 -1.64 42.85 9.47
N LYS A 584 -2.63 42.69 8.61
CA LYS A 584 -3.10 41.40 8.11
C LYS A 584 -2.66 41.22 6.66
N CYS A 585 -2.04 40.10 6.34
CA CYS A 585 -1.80 39.72 4.95
C CYS A 585 -3.13 39.55 4.23
N SER A 586 -3.37 40.32 3.17
CA SER A 586 -4.60 40.27 2.36
C SER A 586 -4.80 38.93 1.64
N ILE A 587 -3.74 38.11 1.52
CA ILE A 587 -3.76 36.83 0.79
C ILE A 587 -4.04 35.64 1.72
N CYS A 588 -3.27 35.48 2.79
CA CYS A 588 -3.39 34.31 3.68
C CYS A 588 -3.92 34.64 5.09
N GLY A 589 -4.14 35.92 5.39
CA GLY A 589 -4.67 36.35 6.68
C GLY A 589 -3.68 36.34 7.85
N TYR A 590 -2.39 36.04 7.62
CA TYR A 590 -1.35 36.14 8.64
C TYR A 590 -1.32 37.53 9.29
N ILE A 591 -1.32 37.58 10.63
CA ILE A 591 -1.26 38.82 11.40
C ILE A 591 0.20 39.09 11.79
N TYR A 592 0.74 40.18 11.28
CA TYR A 592 2.02 40.74 11.70
C TYR A 592 1.77 41.73 12.85
N GLU A 593 2.40 41.49 13.99
CA GLU A 593 2.33 42.38 15.16
C GLU A 593 3.51 43.35 15.15
N GLY A 594 3.22 44.61 14.83
CA GLY A 594 4.22 45.66 14.60
C GLY A 594 3.86 46.54 13.40
N ASP A 595 4.64 47.59 13.19
CA ASP A 595 4.45 48.47 12.04
C ASP A 595 5.21 47.96 10.81
N ILE A 596 4.53 47.20 9.95
CA ILE A 596 5.15 46.52 8.81
C ILE A 596 5.80 47.48 7.80
N THR A 597 5.47 48.78 7.84
CA THR A 597 6.15 49.78 6.99
C THR A 597 7.62 49.97 7.35
N LYS A 598 8.04 49.54 8.56
CA LYS A 598 9.43 49.59 9.02
C LYS A 598 10.26 48.38 8.59
N GLU A 599 9.63 47.32 8.10
CA GLU A 599 10.33 46.17 7.54
C GLU A 599 10.96 46.53 6.19
N PRO A 600 12.09 45.90 5.79
CA PRO A 600 12.72 46.15 4.49
C PRO A 600 11.77 45.80 3.34
N ASP A 601 11.97 46.39 2.15
CA ASP A 601 11.11 46.10 0.97
C ASP A 601 11.17 44.64 0.51
N THR A 602 12.20 43.92 0.93
CA THR A 602 12.35 42.47 0.73
C THR A 602 11.52 41.63 1.69
N TYR A 603 10.85 42.22 2.68
CA TYR A 603 9.99 41.49 3.59
C TYR A 603 8.80 40.90 2.83
N THR A 604 8.63 39.60 2.97
CA THR A 604 7.53 38.83 2.42
C THR A 604 6.76 38.15 3.53
N CYS A 605 5.45 37.96 3.36
CA CYS A 605 4.63 37.20 4.29
C CYS A 605 5.27 35.83 4.55
N PRO A 606 5.51 35.42 5.81
CA PRO A 606 6.20 34.15 6.10
C PRO A 606 5.36 32.92 5.76
N VAL A 607 4.07 33.10 5.49
CA VAL A 607 3.12 32.02 5.18
C VAL A 607 2.91 31.85 3.69
N CYS A 608 2.81 32.93 2.92
CA CYS A 608 2.50 32.87 1.48
C CYS A 608 3.48 33.63 0.59
N PHE A 609 4.55 34.17 1.16
CA PHE A 609 5.68 34.82 0.47
C PHE A 609 5.33 36.03 -0.40
N VAL A 610 4.12 36.58 -0.26
CA VAL A 610 3.75 37.82 -0.96
C VAL A 610 4.45 39.04 -0.36
N PRO A 611 4.76 40.08 -1.15
CA PRO A 611 5.50 41.26 -0.67
C PRO A 611 4.76 42.00 0.45
N LYS A 612 5.50 42.73 1.30
CA LYS A 612 4.91 43.54 2.40
C LYS A 612 3.81 44.52 1.97
N ALA A 613 3.80 44.94 0.69
CA ALA A 613 2.76 45.78 0.12
C ALA A 613 1.36 45.13 0.14
N MET A 614 1.29 43.80 0.29
CA MET A 614 0.03 43.04 0.38
C MET A 614 -0.49 42.90 1.83
N PHE A 615 0.09 43.61 2.78
CA PHE A 615 -0.41 43.67 4.15
C PHE A 615 -1.27 44.92 4.36
N GLU A 616 -2.45 44.72 4.91
CA GLU A 616 -3.42 45.77 5.21
C GLU A 616 -3.39 46.08 6.70
N LYS A 617 -3.37 47.36 7.05
CA LYS A 617 -3.38 47.79 8.45
C LYS A 617 -4.72 47.40 9.07
N MET A 618 -4.66 46.71 10.21
CA MET A 618 -5.83 46.43 11.02
C MET A 618 -6.09 47.66 11.92
N GLU A 619 -7.33 48.18 11.91
CA GLU A 619 -7.75 49.27 12.81
C GLU A 619 -7.74 48.87 14.29
#